data_AF-A0A8T6XUL6-F1
#
_entry.id   AF-A0A8T6XUL6-F1
#
_cell.length_a   1.000
_cell.length_b   1.000
_cell.length_c   1.000
_cell.angle_alpha   90.00
_cell.angle_beta   90.00
_cell.angle_gamma   90.00
#
_symmetry.space_group_name_H-M   'P 1'
#
loop_
_entity.id
_entity.type
_entity.pdbx_description
1 polymer ?
#
loop_
_entity_poly.entity_id
_entity_poly.type
_entity_poly.pdbx_seq_one_letter_code
_entity_poly.pdbx_strand_id
1 'polypeptide(L)'
;FALARSPEASGKLDGMGAHVVHGDLFDGEALTRLVKGSRHVFHVAGVNEVCSLHPEVMWSANVDGARAVLLASEKAGVERL
;
A
#
# COMPACT_ATOMS: atom_id res chain seq x y z
N PHE A 1 -6.26 3.53 8.42
CA PHE A 1 -6.41 3.91 7.00
C PHE A 1 -6.12 2.70 6.13
N ALA A 2 -6.66 2.64 4.92
CA ALA A 2 -6.39 1.58 3.95
C ALA A 2 -6.07 2.18 2.58
N LEU A 3 -4.99 1.74 1.93
CA LEU A 3 -4.62 2.19 0.58
C LEU A 3 -5.39 1.38 -0.45
N ALA A 4 -5.97 2.04 -1.44
CA ALA A 4 -6.64 1.37 -2.55
C ALA A 4 -6.37 2.09 -3.87
N ARG A 5 -6.05 1.31 -4.90
CA ARG A 5 -5.75 1.81 -6.26
C ARG A 5 -6.99 1.96 -7.13
N SER A 6 -7.94 1.04 -6.98
CA SER A 6 -9.15 1.01 -7.80
C SER A 6 -10.35 1.56 -7.03
N PRO A 7 -11.31 2.19 -7.72
CA PRO A 7 -12.57 2.60 -7.12
C PRO A 7 -13.33 1.42 -6.50
N GLU A 8 -13.25 0.23 -7.11
CA GLU A 8 -13.89 -0.98 -6.59
C GLU A 8 -13.30 -1.42 -5.24
N ALA A 9 -11.97 -1.47 -5.13
CA ALA A 9 -11.31 -1.81 -3.86
C ALA A 9 -11.58 -0.75 -2.80
N SER A 10 -11.61 0.53 -3.21
CA SER A 10 -11.98 1.65 -2.34
C SER A 10 -13.38 1.47 -1.76
N GLY A 11 -14.38 1.19 -2.61
CA GLY A 11 -15.76 0.96 -2.16
C GLY A 11 -15.91 -0.25 -1.23
N LYS A 12 -15.19 -1.34 -1.51
CA LYS A 12 -15.19 -2.53 -0.62
C LYS A 12 -14.63 -2.21 0.77
N LEU A 13 -13.50 -1.51 0.84
CA LEU A 13 -12.85 -1.16 2.10
C LEU A 13 -13.66 -0.12 2.89
N ASP A 14 -14.23 0.87 2.21
CA ASP A 14 -15.13 1.86 2.82
C ASP A 14 -16.39 1.18 3.39
N GLY A 15 -16.97 0.24 2.66
CA GLY A 15 -18.09 -0.60 3.14
C GLY A 15 -17.74 -1.49 4.33
N MET A 16 -16.46 -1.77 4.57
CA MET A 16 -15.96 -2.45 5.78
C MET A 16 -15.61 -1.48 6.92
N GLY A 17 -15.84 -0.18 6.75
CA GLY A 17 -15.59 0.87 7.74
C GLY A 17 -14.16 1.40 7.76
N ALA A 18 -13.34 1.11 6.74
CA ALA A 18 -11.98 1.63 6.66
C ALA A 18 -11.97 3.08 6.12
N HIS A 19 -11.13 3.93 6.70
CA HIS A 19 -10.79 5.22 6.07
C HIS A 19 -9.86 5.00 4.87
N VAL A 20 -10.43 5.07 3.67
CA VAL A 20 -9.69 4.81 2.43
C VAL A 20 -8.83 6.00 2.03
N VAL A 21 -7.59 5.71 1.64
CA VAL A 21 -6.71 6.62 0.92
C VAL A 21 -6.59 6.08 -0.50
N HIS A 22 -7.13 6.80 -1.47
CA HIS A 22 -6.94 6.44 -2.88
C HIS A 22 -5.49 6.74 -3.29
N GLY A 23 -4.81 5.77 -3.92
CA GLY A 23 -3.43 5.91 -4.35
C GLY A 23 -2.75 4.57 -4.65
N ASP A 24 -1.48 4.64 -5.05
CA ASP A 24 -0.63 3.50 -5.45
C ASP A 24 0.65 3.44 -4.58
N LEU A 25 1.35 2.30 -4.59
CA LEU A 25 2.60 2.09 -3.86
C LEU A 25 3.72 3.06 -4.31
N PHE A 26 3.60 3.63 -5.51
CA PHE A 26 4.54 4.60 -6.07
C PHE A 26 4.04 6.05 -5.99
N ASP A 27 2.90 6.29 -5.32
CA ASP A 27 2.42 7.63 -4.96
C ASP A 27 2.90 8.00 -3.56
N GLY A 28 4.02 8.72 -3.49
CA GLY A 28 4.64 9.13 -2.23
C GLY A 28 3.76 10.03 -1.36
N GLU A 29 2.87 10.84 -1.96
CA GLU A 29 1.94 11.66 -1.18
C GLU A 29 0.81 10.81 -0.59
N ALA A 30 0.29 9.85 -1.36
CA ALA A 30 -0.69 8.89 -0.85
C ALA A 30 -0.11 8.04 0.28
N LEU A 31 1.13 7.54 0.15
CA LEU A 31 1.81 6.82 1.23
C LEU A 31 1.99 7.70 2.45
N THR A 32 2.42 8.96 2.29
CA THR A 32 2.55 9.91 3.40
C THR A 32 1.22 10.10 4.14
N ARG A 33 0.11 10.28 3.41
CA ARG A 33 -1.23 10.39 4.01
C ARG A 33 -1.67 9.10 4.71
N LEU A 34 -1.37 7.95 4.11
CA LEU A 34 -1.72 6.62 4.62
C LEU A 34 -1.08 6.37 5.99
N VAL A 35 0.23 6.62 6.12
CA VAL A 35 0.99 6.27 7.32
C VAL A 35 0.95 7.34 8.41
N LYS A 36 0.51 8.57 8.10
CA LYS A 36 0.51 9.69 9.06
C LYS A 36 -0.26 9.35 10.33
N GLY A 37 0.44 9.38 11.47
CA GLY A 37 -0.14 9.09 12.79
C GLY A 37 -0.46 7.61 13.03
N SER A 38 -0.06 6.70 12.13
CA SER A 38 -0.23 5.27 12.31
C SER A 38 0.86 4.73 13.23
N ARG A 39 0.47 3.97 14.25
CA ARG A 39 1.41 3.26 15.14
C ARG A 39 1.92 1.95 14.53
N HIS A 40 1.05 1.27 13.79
CA HIS A 40 1.32 0.00 13.13
C HIS A 40 0.82 0.08 11.69
N VAL A 41 1.55 -0.56 10.77
CA VAL A 41 1.15 -0.70 9.37
C VAL A 41 1.17 -2.19 9.02
N PHE A 42 0.26 -2.61 8.15
CA PHE A 42 0.28 -3.94 7.54
C PHE A 42 0.40 -3.76 6.04
N HIS A 43 1.48 -4.26 5.45
CA HIS A 43 1.66 -4.24 4.00
C HIS A 43 1.13 -5.54 3.38
N VAL A 44 -0.05 -5.47 2.77
CA VAL A 44 -0.73 -6.60 2.12
C VAL A 44 -0.89 -6.43 0.61
N ALA A 45 -0.48 -5.28 0.08
CA ALA A 45 -0.54 -5.02 -1.36
C ALA A 45 0.52 -5.86 -2.08
N GLY A 46 0.12 -6.54 -3.15
CA GLY A 46 1.03 -7.32 -3.97
C GLY A 46 0.33 -7.95 -5.16
N VAL A 47 1.15 -8.49 -6.06
CA VAL A 47 0.72 -9.26 -7.24
C VAL A 47 1.14 -10.71 -7.03
N ASN A 48 0.22 -11.65 -7.24
CA ASN A 48 0.39 -13.08 -6.93
C ASN A 48 0.16 -13.98 -8.16
N GLU A 49 0.49 -13.49 -9.36
CA GLU A 49 0.30 -14.21 -10.62
C GLU A 49 1.36 -15.31 -10.82
N VAL A 50 0.92 -16.55 -10.99
CA VAL A 50 1.80 -17.68 -11.27
C VAL A 50 2.12 -17.75 -12.76
N CYS A 51 3.39 -17.98 -13.11
CA CYS A 51 3.87 -18.02 -14.50
C CYS A 51 3.49 -16.76 -15.30
N SER A 52 3.54 -15.59 -14.65
CA SER A 52 3.22 -14.33 -15.30
C SER A 52 4.14 -14.08 -16.49
N LEU A 53 3.55 -13.57 -17.58
CA LEU A 53 4.28 -13.07 -18.75
C LEU A 53 5.06 -11.78 -18.42
N HIS A 54 4.73 -11.14 -17.29
CA HIS A 54 5.25 -9.86 -16.83
C HIS A 54 5.80 -9.95 -15.40
N PRO A 55 6.85 -10.76 -15.15
CA PRO A 55 7.42 -10.91 -13.80
C PRO A 55 7.95 -9.59 -13.20
N GLU A 56 8.29 -8.63 -14.05
CA GLU A 56 8.69 -7.27 -13.65
C GLU A 56 7.59 -6.54 -12.88
N VAL A 57 6.31 -6.81 -13.17
CA VAL A 57 5.18 -6.20 -12.47
C VAL A 57 5.12 -6.72 -11.03
N MET A 58 5.34 -8.02 -10.83
CA MET A 58 5.44 -8.61 -9.50
C MET A 58 6.65 -8.06 -8.75
N TRP A 59 7.81 -7.95 -9.39
CA TRP A 59 9.00 -7.37 -8.76
C TRP A 59 8.74 -5.94 -8.31
N SER A 60 8.22 -5.11 -9.22
CA SER A 60 7.90 -3.73 -8.94
C SER A 60 6.93 -3.62 -7.75
N ALA A 61 5.78 -4.29 -7.80
CA ALA A 61 4.80 -4.19 -6.71
C ALA A 61 5.30 -4.77 -5.38
N ASN A 62 5.91 -5.96 -5.40
CA ASN A 62 6.18 -6.73 -4.20
C ASN A 62 7.54 -6.41 -3.56
N VAL A 63 8.52 -5.94 -4.34
CA VAL A 63 9.86 -5.58 -3.85
C VAL A 63 10.00 -4.08 -3.74
N ASP A 64 9.84 -3.36 -4.85
CA ASP A 64 10.05 -1.91 -4.87
C ASP A 64 8.91 -1.19 -4.13
N GLY A 65 7.67 -1.66 -4.28
CA GLY A 65 6.51 -1.15 -3.55
C GLY A 65 6.59 -1.42 -2.04
N ALA A 66 7.05 -2.60 -1.63
CA ALA A 66 7.29 -2.89 -0.21
C ALA A 66 8.36 -1.97 0.39
N ARG A 67 9.45 -1.72 -0.36
CA ARG A 67 10.48 -0.74 0.04
C ARG A 67 9.89 0.66 0.19
N ALA A 68 9.02 1.10 -0.73
CA ALA A 68 8.39 2.42 -0.65
C ALA A 68 7.54 2.58 0.63
N VAL A 69 6.77 1.55 0.98
CA VAL A 69 5.96 1.53 2.22
C VAL A 69 6.83 1.55 3.47
N LEU A 70 7.94 0.80 3.46
CA LEU A 70 8.89 0.77 4.57
C LEU A 70 9.51 2.14 4.81
N LEU A 71 9.99 2.80 3.76
CA LEU A 71 10.57 4.15 3.85
C LEU A 71 9.56 5.21 4.32
N ALA A 72 8.31 5.13 3.82
CA ALA A 72 7.26 6.03 4.28
C ALA A 72 6.94 5.81 5.77
N SER A 73 6.85 4.54 6.19
CA SER A 73 6.56 4.15 7.59
C SER A 73 7.67 4.58 8.54
N GLU A 74 8.94 4.38 8.15
CA GLU A 74 10.12 4.84 8.90
C GLU A 74 10.08 6.38 9.09
N LYS A 75 9.88 7.12 7.99
CA LYS A 75 9.79 8.59 8.03
C LYS A 75 8.67 9.11 8.93
N ALA A 76 7.58 8.36 9.05
CA ALA A 76 6.43 8.71 9.88
C ALA A 76 6.54 8.24 11.34
N GLY A 77 7.59 7.50 11.71
CA GLY A 77 7.78 6.98 13.06
C GLY A 77 6.83 5.83 13.41
N VAL A 78 6.44 5.02 12.43
CA VAL A 78 5.65 3.79 12.66
C VAL A 78 6.46 2.83 13.55
N GLU A 79 5.85 2.29 14.60
CA GLU A 79 6.53 1.40 15.56
C GLU A 79 6.75 -0.01 15.00
N ARG A 80 5.86 -0.46 14.10
CA ARG A 80 5.93 -1.76 13.43
C ARG A 80 5.23 -1.77 12.08
N LEU A 81 5.91 -2.32 11.08
CA LEU A 81 5.40 -2.66 9.76
C LEU A 81 5.39 -4.19 9.61
#